data_AF-A0A7W1CR68-F1
#
_entry.id   AF-A0A7W1CR68-F1
#
_cell.length_a   1.000
_cell.length_b   1.000
_cell.length_c   1.000
_cell.angle_alpha   90.00
_cell.angle_beta   90.00
_cell.angle_gamma   90.00
#
_symmetry.space_group_name_H-M   'P 1'
#
loop_
_entity.id
_entity.type
_entity.pdbx_description
1 polymer ?
#
loop_
_entity_poly.entity_id
_entity_poly.type
_entity_poly.pdbx_seq_one_letter_code
_entity_poly.pdbx_strand_id
1 'polypeptide(L)'
;MGQSVREMGHVADRRAALEDANSQLVTAADERARSEMAERETMERYRFLADSMPQMVWTAKPDGNVDYYNQRWCDYTGLTFEQTKDWGWKAVLHPDDLQNRIDRWTEAVRTGHEYEGEFRFKRASDGAYR
;
A
#
# COMPACT_ATOMS: atom_id res chain seq x y z
N MET A 1 -7.28 63.58 5.34
CA MET A 1 -8.36 62.64 5.73
C MET A 1 -8.73 61.61 4.64
N GLY A 2 -8.28 61.74 3.37
CA GLY A 2 -8.65 60.79 2.30
C GLY A 2 -7.80 59.51 2.17
N GLN A 3 -6.57 59.47 2.70
CA GLN A 3 -5.71 58.28 2.63
C GLN A 3 -6.10 57.18 3.65
N SER A 4 -6.42 57.57 4.88
CA SER A 4 -6.72 56.62 5.98
C SER A 4 -8.04 55.84 5.77
N VAL A 5 -9.04 56.43 5.11
CA VAL A 5 -10.31 55.73 4.78
C VAL A 5 -10.10 54.69 3.67
N ARG A 6 -9.19 54.96 2.72
CA ARG A 6 -8.87 54.04 1.63
C ARG A 6 -8.07 52.83 2.10
N GLU A 7 -7.18 53.02 3.07
CA GLU A 7 -6.43 51.94 3.73
C GLU A 7 -7.33 51.05 4.59
N MET A 8 -8.28 51.61 5.34
CA MET A 8 -9.23 50.80 6.13
C MET A 8 -10.16 49.93 5.25
N GLY A 9 -10.62 50.44 4.10
CA GLY A 9 -11.42 49.65 3.15
C GLY A 9 -10.63 48.47 2.57
N HIS A 10 -9.36 48.68 2.22
CA HIS A 10 -8.50 47.63 1.69
C HIS A 10 -8.14 46.56 2.74
N VAL A 11 -8.00 46.96 4.00
CA VAL A 11 -7.79 46.04 5.13
C VAL A 11 -9.04 45.20 5.42
N ALA A 12 -10.23 45.80 5.35
CA ALA A 12 -11.49 45.07 5.54
C ALA A 12 -11.74 44.02 4.43
N ASP A 13 -11.52 44.40 3.16
CA ASP A 13 -11.63 43.47 2.03
C ASP A 13 -10.62 42.34 2.11
N ARG A 14 -9.36 42.64 2.50
CA ARG A 14 -8.32 41.62 2.70
C ARG A 14 -8.66 40.69 3.86
N ARG A 15 -9.26 41.20 4.94
CA ARG A 15 -9.69 40.39 6.09
C ARG A 15 -10.82 39.44 5.72
N ALA A 16 -11.84 39.92 5.02
CA ALA A 16 -12.95 39.08 4.54
C ALA A 16 -12.46 37.97 3.59
N ALA A 17 -11.55 38.30 2.67
CA ALA A 17 -10.93 37.32 1.79
C ALA A 17 -10.09 36.28 2.54
N LEU A 18 -9.43 36.67 3.64
CA LEU A 18 -8.66 35.75 4.48
C LEU A 18 -9.58 34.83 5.29
N GLU A 19 -10.70 35.32 5.79
CA GLU A 19 -11.70 34.53 6.52
C GLU A 19 -12.35 33.49 5.59
N ASP A 20 -12.69 33.86 4.35
CA ASP A 20 -13.19 32.94 3.33
C ASP A 20 -12.15 31.88 2.94
N ALA A 21 -10.91 32.30 2.64
CA ALA A 21 -9.82 31.38 2.34
C ALA A 21 -9.54 30.42 3.51
N ASN A 22 -9.60 30.90 4.76
CA ASN A 22 -9.42 30.05 5.93
C ASN A 22 -10.57 29.06 6.10
N SER A 23 -11.82 29.48 5.83
CA SER A 23 -12.97 28.56 5.82
C SER A 23 -12.82 27.47 4.76
N GLN A 24 -12.39 27.83 3.55
CA GLN A 24 -12.15 26.87 2.46
C GLN A 24 -11.04 25.87 2.80
N LEU A 25 -9.95 26.34 3.42
CA LEU A 25 -8.85 25.47 3.87
C LEU A 25 -9.31 24.47 4.95
N VAL A 26 -10.12 24.91 5.91
CA VAL A 26 -10.68 24.03 6.95
C VAL A 26 -11.55 22.95 6.32
N THR A 27 -12.46 23.32 5.40
CA THR A 27 -13.30 22.34 4.70
C THR A 27 -12.48 21.33 3.90
N ALA A 28 -11.49 21.79 3.14
CA ALA A 28 -10.62 20.90 2.36
C ALA A 28 -9.80 19.95 3.25
N ALA A 29 -9.33 20.43 4.41
CA ALA A 29 -8.62 19.60 5.38
C ALA A 29 -9.55 18.52 5.99
N ASP A 30 -10.78 18.88 6.34
CA ASP A 30 -11.77 17.93 6.87
C ASP A 30 -12.21 16.88 5.84
N GLU A 31 -12.36 17.27 4.58
CA GLU A 31 -12.64 16.34 3.48
C GLU A 31 -11.48 15.37 3.25
N ARG A 32 -10.25 15.88 3.23
CA ARG A 32 -9.05 15.05 3.10
C ARG A 32 -8.93 14.06 4.26
N ALA A 33 -9.12 14.52 5.50
CA ALA A 33 -9.03 13.65 6.67
C ALA A 33 -10.09 12.54 6.63
N ARG A 34 -11.31 12.86 6.17
CA ARG A 34 -12.37 11.85 5.97
C ARG A 34 -12.03 10.84 4.88
N SER A 35 -11.44 11.27 3.77
CA SER A 35 -11.00 10.37 2.70
C SER A 35 -9.90 9.42 3.20
N GLU A 36 -8.88 9.97 3.87
CA GLU A 36 -7.76 9.18 4.43
C GLU A 36 -8.24 8.17 5.48
N MET A 37 -9.20 8.54 6.33
CA MET A 37 -9.82 7.60 7.28
C MET A 37 -10.59 6.49 6.56
N ALA A 38 -11.40 6.82 5.55
CA ALA A 38 -12.18 5.83 4.81
C ALA A 38 -11.29 4.84 4.04
N GLU A 39 -10.20 5.33 3.46
CA GLU A 39 -9.17 4.49 2.82
C GLU A 39 -8.51 3.56 3.83
N ARG A 40 -8.15 4.08 5.00
CA ARG A 40 -7.55 3.29 6.08
C ARG A 40 -8.48 2.22 6.59
N GLU A 41 -9.74 2.54 6.89
CA GLU A 41 -10.74 1.55 7.34
C GLU A 41 -10.95 0.45 6.29
N THR A 42 -10.96 0.85 5.02
CA THR A 42 -11.07 -0.08 3.89
C THR A 42 -9.87 -1.02 3.83
N MET A 43 -8.66 -0.49 3.93
CA MET A 43 -7.41 -1.28 3.95
C MET A 43 -7.34 -2.23 5.16
N GLU A 44 -7.72 -1.75 6.35
CA GLU A 44 -7.78 -2.56 7.57
C GLU A 44 -8.80 -3.70 7.42
N ARG A 45 -9.97 -3.44 6.83
CA ARG A 45 -10.96 -4.48 6.53
C ARG A 45 -10.43 -5.51 5.53
N TYR A 46 -9.76 -5.08 4.46
CA TYR A 46 -9.17 -6.00 3.48
C TYR A 46 -8.11 -6.89 4.14
N ARG A 47 -7.24 -6.30 4.94
CA ARG A 47 -6.20 -7.04 5.68
C ARG A 47 -6.82 -8.06 6.64
N PHE A 48 -7.83 -7.67 7.40
CA PHE A 48 -8.54 -8.57 8.30
C PHE A 48 -9.14 -9.77 7.57
N LEU A 49 -9.78 -9.53 6.42
CA LEU A 49 -10.35 -10.60 5.60
C LEU A 49 -9.27 -11.54 5.06
N ALA A 50 -8.19 -11.00 4.48
CA ALA A 50 -7.08 -11.78 3.94
C ALA A 50 -6.34 -12.59 5.03
N ASP A 51 -6.14 -12.02 6.22
CA ASP A 51 -5.51 -12.69 7.37
C ASP A 51 -6.37 -13.83 7.93
N SER A 52 -7.68 -13.79 7.68
CA SER A 52 -8.61 -14.87 8.07
C SER A 52 -8.68 -16.03 7.07
N MET A 53 -8.06 -15.90 5.89
CA MET A 53 -8.07 -16.94 4.86
C MET A 53 -7.03 -18.03 5.17
N PRO A 54 -7.35 -19.32 4.93
CA PRO A 54 -6.39 -20.41 5.11
C PRO A 54 -5.32 -20.47 4.00
N GLN A 55 -5.51 -19.75 2.89
CA GLN A 55 -4.56 -19.61 1.80
C GLN A 55 -3.52 -18.51 2.08
N MET A 56 -2.34 -18.65 1.47
CA MET A 56 -1.35 -17.56 1.43
C MET A 56 -1.79 -16.53 0.39
N VAL A 57 -1.88 -15.27 0.80
CA VAL A 57 -2.31 -14.14 -0.05
C VAL A 57 -1.21 -13.10 -0.04
N TRP A 58 -0.95 -12.51 -1.20
CA TRP A 58 0.02 -11.44 -1.37
C TRP A 58 -0.44 -10.49 -2.48
N THR A 59 0.07 -9.25 -2.45
CA THR A 59 -0.11 -8.28 -3.53
C THR A 59 1.24 -7.72 -3.95
N ALA A 60 1.34 -7.29 -5.20
CA ALA A 60 2.52 -6.62 -5.69
C ALA A 60 2.16 -5.30 -6.38
N LYS A 61 3.10 -4.37 -6.31
CA LYS A 61 3.07 -3.11 -7.05
C LYS A 61 3.23 -3.36 -8.56
N PRO A 62 2.89 -2.37 -9.40
CA PRO A 62 3.08 -2.46 -10.85
C PRO A 62 4.53 -2.70 -11.31
N ASP A 63 5.51 -2.43 -10.44
CA ASP A 63 6.94 -2.70 -10.69
C ASP A 63 7.36 -4.14 -10.34
N GLY A 64 6.41 -4.96 -9.87
CA GLY A 64 6.64 -6.35 -9.49
C GLY A 64 7.12 -6.56 -8.05
N ASN A 65 7.33 -5.49 -7.27
CA ASN A 65 7.71 -5.60 -5.87
C ASN A 65 6.51 -6.00 -5.02
N VAL A 66 6.65 -7.08 -4.24
CA VAL A 66 5.59 -7.54 -3.34
C VAL A 66 5.47 -6.59 -2.15
N ASP A 67 4.27 -6.06 -1.91
CA ASP A 67 4.01 -5.01 -0.92
C ASP A 67 3.05 -5.44 0.20
N TYR A 68 2.49 -6.63 0.12
CA TYR A 68 1.69 -7.23 1.20
C TYR A 68 1.80 -8.76 1.20
N TYR A 69 1.74 -9.32 2.41
CA TYR A 69 1.49 -10.74 2.67
C TYR A 69 0.51 -10.86 3.83
N ASN A 70 -0.40 -11.82 3.76
CA ASN A 70 -1.26 -12.14 4.90
C ASN A 70 -0.52 -12.91 6.00
N GLN A 71 -1.13 -12.97 7.19
CA GLN A 71 -0.54 -13.65 8.35
C GLN A 71 -0.18 -15.12 8.04
N ARG A 72 -0.99 -15.79 7.21
CA ARG A 72 -0.77 -17.19 6.82
C ARG A 72 0.58 -17.44 6.15
N TRP A 73 1.08 -16.49 5.35
CA TRP A 73 2.41 -16.57 4.74
C TRP A 73 3.51 -16.58 5.80
N CYS A 74 3.43 -15.65 6.75
CA CYS A 74 4.40 -15.52 7.83
C CYS A 74 4.43 -16.78 8.70
N ASP A 75 3.26 -17.32 9.06
CA ASP A 75 3.14 -18.54 9.86
C ASP A 75 3.72 -19.76 9.14
N TYR A 76 3.57 -19.83 7.81
CA TYR A 76 4.06 -20.95 7.00
C TYR A 76 5.58 -20.90 6.77
N THR A 77 6.08 -19.74 6.37
CA THR A 77 7.47 -19.52 5.93
C THR A 77 8.41 -19.17 7.07
N GLY A 78 7.86 -18.67 8.19
CA GLY A 78 8.62 -18.14 9.33
C GLY A 78 9.26 -16.77 9.06
N LEU A 79 9.00 -16.15 7.90
CA LEU A 79 9.51 -14.84 7.55
C LEU A 79 8.61 -13.73 8.11
N THR A 80 9.22 -12.62 8.51
CA THR A 80 8.50 -11.36 8.74
C THR A 80 8.22 -10.66 7.42
N PHE A 81 7.24 -9.74 7.41
CA PHE A 81 6.95 -8.89 6.26
C PHE A 81 8.22 -8.20 5.72
N GLU A 82 9.03 -7.62 6.61
CA GLU A 82 10.27 -6.94 6.24
C GLU A 82 11.31 -7.84 5.57
N GLN A 83 11.31 -9.14 5.87
CA GLN A 83 12.20 -10.11 5.24
C GLN A 83 11.69 -10.58 3.87
N THR A 84 10.38 -10.53 3.65
CA THR A 84 9.75 -11.06 2.43
C THR A 84 9.34 -9.99 1.43
N LYS A 85 9.32 -8.71 1.83
CA LYS A 85 8.97 -7.57 0.97
C LYS A 85 9.84 -7.51 -0.29
N ASP A 86 9.35 -6.81 -1.30
CA ASP A 86 9.98 -6.68 -2.61
C ASP A 86 10.21 -8.07 -3.23
N TRP A 87 11.44 -8.56 -3.19
CA TRP A 87 11.84 -9.88 -3.73
C TRP A 87 12.27 -10.86 -2.63
N GLY A 88 11.98 -10.58 -1.37
CA GLY A 88 12.42 -11.42 -0.24
C GLY A 88 11.88 -12.86 -0.26
N TRP A 89 10.72 -13.08 -0.91
CA TRP A 89 10.13 -14.41 -1.12
C TRP A 89 11.05 -15.42 -1.81
N LYS A 90 12.05 -14.95 -2.57
CA LYS A 90 13.07 -15.81 -3.19
C LYS A 90 13.79 -16.68 -2.17
N ALA A 91 13.92 -16.23 -0.92
CA ALA A 91 14.63 -16.94 0.14
C ALA A 91 13.95 -18.25 0.57
N VAL A 92 12.65 -18.40 0.31
CA VAL A 92 11.86 -19.58 0.69
C VAL A 92 11.43 -20.40 -0.52
N LEU A 93 11.82 -20.02 -1.74
CA LEU A 93 11.52 -20.81 -2.92
C LEU A 93 12.53 -21.94 -3.10
N HIS A 94 12.08 -23.09 -3.61
CA HIS A 94 12.99 -24.19 -3.96
C HIS A 94 14.06 -23.72 -4.96
N PRO A 95 15.36 -24.05 -4.77
CA PRO A 95 16.44 -23.61 -5.65
C PRO A 95 16.21 -23.95 -7.13
N ASP A 96 15.73 -25.16 -7.42
CA ASP A 96 15.42 -25.60 -8.79
C ASP A 96 14.30 -24.80 -9.46
N ASP A 97 13.40 -24.17 -8.69
CA ASP A 97 12.31 -23.36 -9.23
C ASP A 97 12.70 -21.89 -9.37
N LEU A 98 13.73 -21.44 -8.63
CA LEU A 98 14.00 -20.03 -8.38
C LEU A 98 14.14 -19.22 -9.67
N GLN A 99 15.04 -19.64 -10.57
CA GLN A 99 15.33 -18.88 -11.78
C GLN A 99 14.11 -18.80 -12.70
N ASN A 100 13.46 -19.94 -12.95
CA ASN A 100 12.27 -20.01 -13.79
C ASN A 100 11.12 -19.15 -13.24
N ARG A 101 10.94 -19.10 -11.91
CA ARG A 101 9.90 -18.26 -11.30
C ARG A 101 10.22 -16.77 -11.39
N ILE A 102 11.49 -16.38 -11.20
CA ILE A 102 11.92 -14.99 -11.38
C ILE A 102 11.67 -14.54 -12.82
N ASP A 103 12.07 -15.35 -13.81
CA ASP A 103 11.94 -14.99 -15.22
C ASP A 103 10.47 -14.84 -15.62
N ARG A 104 9.63 -15.80 -15.22
CA ARG A 104 8.19 -15.75 -15.53
C ARG A 104 7.47 -14.62 -14.80
N TRP A 105 7.83 -14.34 -13.54
CA TRP A 105 7.28 -13.20 -12.81
C TRP A 105 7.66 -11.87 -13.47
N THR A 106 8.94 -11.71 -13.80
CA THR A 106 9.45 -10.51 -14.49
C THR A 106 8.75 -10.27 -15.82
N GLU A 107 8.53 -11.33 -16.60
CA GLU A 107 7.80 -11.24 -17.86
C GLU A 107 6.34 -10.83 -17.64
N ALA A 108 5.65 -11.44 -16.68
CA ALA A 108 4.26 -11.10 -16.38
C ALA A 108 4.11 -9.63 -15.93
N VAL A 109 5.02 -9.15 -15.09
CA VAL A 109 5.08 -7.73 -14.67
C VAL A 109 5.30 -6.82 -15.89
N ARG A 110 6.20 -7.20 -16.80
CA ARG A 110 6.51 -6.42 -18.01
C ARG A 110 5.35 -6.37 -19.00
N THR A 111 4.60 -7.45 -19.17
CA THR A 111 3.51 -7.53 -20.17
C THR A 111 2.14 -7.21 -19.59
N GLY A 112 1.97 -7.24 -18.27
CA GLY A 112 0.68 -7.14 -17.59
C GLY A 112 -0.25 -8.34 -17.83
N HIS A 113 0.29 -9.47 -18.32
CA HIS A 113 -0.51 -10.67 -18.55
C HIS A 113 -0.72 -11.47 -17.25
N GLU A 114 -1.77 -12.29 -17.24
CA GLU A 114 -2.07 -13.19 -16.13
C GLU A 114 -0.88 -14.12 -15.83
N TYR A 115 -0.55 -14.22 -14.54
CA TYR A 115 0.54 -15.04 -14.05
C TYR A 115 -0.01 -16.19 -13.22
N GLU A 116 0.24 -17.42 -13.68
CA GLU A 116 -0.11 -18.65 -12.96
C GLU A 116 1.09 -19.59 -12.88
N GLY A 117 1.29 -20.23 -11.73
CA GLY A 117 2.33 -21.22 -11.55
C GLY A 117 2.31 -21.90 -10.19
N GLU A 118 2.93 -23.08 -10.14
CA GLU A 118 3.08 -23.87 -8.91
C GLU A 118 4.37 -23.52 -8.18
N PHE A 119 4.29 -23.26 -6.89
CA PHE A 119 5.46 -22.88 -6.10
C PHE A 119 5.68 -23.90 -5.00
N ARG A 120 6.93 -24.35 -4.85
CA ARG A 120 7.37 -25.13 -3.71
C ARG A 120 8.07 -24.20 -2.72
N PHE A 121 7.35 -23.83 -1.67
CA PHE A 121 7.86 -22.97 -0.61
C PHE A 121 8.38 -23.78 0.56
N LYS A 122 9.49 -23.33 1.14
CA LYS A 122 10.09 -23.88 2.34
C LYS A 122 9.20 -23.57 3.53
N ARG A 123 8.78 -24.62 4.23
CA ARG A 123 8.04 -24.53 5.48
C ARG A 123 9.00 -24.32 6.65
N ALA A 124 8.69 -23.40 7.54
CA ALA A 124 9.55 -23.11 8.70
C ALA A 124 9.62 -24.26 9.71
N SER A 125 8.53 -25.01 9.90
CA SER A 125 8.43 -26.01 10.96
C SER A 125 9.33 -27.23 10.77
N ASP A 126 9.58 -27.64 9.53
CA ASP A 126 10.33 -28.86 9.19
C ASP A 126 11.37 -28.65 8.08
N GLY A 127 11.41 -27.47 7.45
CA GLY A 127 12.32 -27.16 6.35
C GLY A 127 11.94 -27.83 5.03
N ALA A 128 10.80 -28.53 4.94
CA ALA A 128 10.37 -29.20 3.73
C ALA A 128 9.85 -28.18 2.70
N TYR A 129 10.09 -28.45 1.42
CA TYR A 129 9.52 -27.68 0.31
C TYR A 129 8.19 -28.29 -0.12
N ARG A 130 7.11 -27.50 -0.12
CA ARG A 130 5.78 -27.91 -0.58
C ARG A 130 5.03 -26.78 -1.25
#